data_AF-A0A357TEH2-F1
#
_entry.id   AF-A0A357TEH2-F1
#
_cell.length_a   1.000
_cell.length_b   1.000
_cell.length_c   1.000
_cell.angle_alpha   90.00
_cell.angle_beta   90.00
_cell.angle_gamma   90.00
#
_symmetry.space_group_name_H-M   'P 1'
#
loop_
_entity.id
_entity.type
_entity.pdbx_description
1 polymer ?
#
loop_
_entity_poly.entity_id
_entity_poly.type
_entity_poly.pdbx_seq_one_letter_code
_entity_poly.pdbx_strand_id
1 'polypeptide(L)' 'QVLVIPAPAKKPAEPTIPEGATQYEVKAGDNLYNIAKSHNTTVKAIRDANGLTNANIRPGQKLIISKPAAAE' A
#
# COMPACT_ATOMS: atom_id res chain seq x y z
N GLN A 1 41.28 3.89 0.86
CA GLN A 1 40.55 4.50 -0.27
C GLN A 1 40.46 3.43 -1.37
N VAL A 2 39.31 2.99 -1.90
CA VAL A 2 38.21 3.78 -2.47
C VAL A 2 36.86 3.39 -1.84
N LEU A 3 36.03 4.43 -1.71
CA LEU A 3 34.68 4.53 -1.18
C LEU A 3 33.66 4.13 -2.24
N VAL A 4 32.77 3.16 -1.96
CA VAL A 4 31.45 3.05 -2.61
C VAL A 4 30.44 2.45 -1.64
N ILE A 5 29.34 3.17 -1.46
CA ILE A 5 28.15 2.89 -0.64
C ILE A 5 27.05 2.29 -1.57
N PRO A 6 25.94 1.71 -1.05
CA PRO A 6 25.32 0.46 -1.53
C PRO A 6 24.11 0.66 -2.46
N ALA A 7 23.70 -0.38 -3.18
CA ALA A 7 22.43 -0.40 -3.91
C ALA A 7 21.68 -1.73 -3.68
N PRO A 8 20.48 -1.73 -3.08
CA PRO A 8 19.56 -2.85 -3.19
C PRO A 8 18.74 -2.66 -4.47
N ALA A 9 19.25 -3.17 -5.59
CA ALA A 9 18.55 -3.11 -6.87
C ALA A 9 17.57 -4.31 -7.01
N LYS A 10 16.30 -4.02 -6.70
CA LYS A 10 15.08 -4.54 -7.35
C LYS A 10 15.27 -5.63 -8.42
N LYS A 11 14.84 -6.87 -8.12
CA LYS A 11 14.18 -7.85 -9.02
C LYS A 11 13.73 -9.04 -8.15
N PRO A 12 12.62 -9.78 -8.41
CA PRO A 12 12.04 -10.10 -9.72
C PRO A 12 10.51 -9.98 -9.86
N ALA A 13 10.06 -10.06 -11.12
CA ALA A 13 8.67 -10.04 -11.54
C ALA A 13 7.83 -11.11 -10.84
N GLU A 14 6.72 -10.67 -10.23
CA GLU A 14 5.63 -11.49 -9.72
C GLU A 14 4.33 -11.02 -10.41
N PRO A 15 3.29 -11.88 -10.50
CA PRO A 15 2.22 -11.79 -11.49
C PRO A 15 1.53 -10.43 -11.44
N THR A 16 1.19 -9.91 -12.63
CA THR A 16 0.57 -8.61 -12.90
C THR A 16 -0.67 -8.34 -12.04
N ILE A 17 -0.44 -7.86 -10.82
CA ILE A 17 -1.39 -7.01 -10.10
C ILE A 17 -1.31 -5.66 -10.83
N PRO A 18 -2.43 -5.02 -11.24
CA PRO A 18 -2.38 -3.73 -11.92
C PRO A 18 -1.43 -2.81 -11.17
N GLU A 19 -0.43 -2.24 -11.87
CA GLU A 19 0.63 -1.42 -11.31
C GLU A 19 0.06 -0.33 -10.39
N GLY A 20 -0.03 -0.63 -9.10
CA GLY A 20 -0.73 0.24 -8.17
C GLY A 20 -1.47 -0.47 -7.04
N ALA A 21 -1.93 -1.72 -7.19
CA ALA A 21 -2.60 -2.41 -6.07
C ALA A 21 -1.61 -3.28 -5.26
N THR A 22 -1.64 -3.15 -3.94
CA THR A 22 -0.87 -3.97 -3.00
C THR A 22 -1.81 -4.54 -1.95
N GLN A 23 -1.74 -5.84 -1.69
CA GLN A 23 -2.49 -6.43 -0.59
C GLN A 23 -1.75 -6.16 0.73
N TYR A 24 -2.44 -5.57 1.69
CA TYR A 24 -1.90 -5.23 3.01
C TYR A 24 -2.73 -5.89 4.10
N GLU A 25 -2.07 -6.57 5.04
CA GLU A 25 -2.72 -7.07 6.24
C GLU A 25 -2.55 -6.07 7.37
N VAL A 26 -3.67 -5.57 7.88
CA VAL A 26 -3.70 -4.58 8.96
C VAL A 26 -3.14 -5.21 10.23
N LYS A 27 -2.17 -4.54 10.86
CA LYS A 27 -1.63 -4.97 12.16
C LYS A 27 -2.31 -4.23 13.30
N ALA A 28 -2.19 -4.77 14.51
CA ALA A 28 -2.75 -4.13 15.70
C ALA A 28 -2.07 -2.78 15.93
N GLY A 29 -2.86 -1.70 15.91
CA GLY A 29 -2.38 -0.33 16.02
C GLY A 29 -2.19 0.40 14.68
N ASP A 30 -2.35 -0.30 13.54
CA ASP A 30 -2.41 0.37 12.25
C ASP A 30 -3.77 0.99 11.99
N ASN A 31 -3.74 2.19 11.41
CA ASN A 31 -4.92 2.95 11.02
C ASN A 31 -4.92 3.17 9.51
N LEU A 32 -6.11 3.26 8.91
CA LEU A 32 -6.25 3.40 7.46
C LEU A 32 -5.49 4.63 6.92
N TYR A 33 -5.37 5.67 7.73
CA TYR A 33 -4.58 6.86 7.43
C TYR A 33 -3.08 6.59 7.34
N ASN A 34 -2.51 5.84 8.29
CA ASN A 34 -1.08 5.52 8.31
C ASN A 34 -0.72 4.57 7.15
N ILE A 35 -1.59 3.58 6.89
CA ILE A 35 -1.43 2.66 5.76
C ILE A 35 -1.50 3.43 4.44
N ALA A 36 -2.50 4.32 4.29
CA ALA A 36 -2.62 5.16 3.11
C ALA A 36 -1.36 6.01 2.87
N LYS A 37 -0.87 6.68 3.91
CA LYS A 37 0.33 7.51 3.85
C LYS A 37 1.58 6.71 3.51
N SER A 38 1.79 5.56 4.14
CA SER A 38 2.93 4.68 3.87
C SER A 38 2.92 4.14 2.44
N HIS A 39 1.73 3.86 1.90
CA HIS A 39 1.57 3.32 0.56
C HIS A 39 1.33 4.38 -0.52
N ASN A 40 1.51 5.67 -0.20
CA ASN A 40 1.29 6.79 -1.12
C ASN A 40 -0.08 6.72 -1.82
N THR A 41 -1.11 6.35 -1.06
CA THR A 41 -2.50 6.30 -1.51
C THR A 41 -3.38 7.14 -0.58
N THR A 42 -4.69 7.16 -0.83
CA THR A 42 -5.66 7.87 0.00
C THR A 42 -6.59 6.90 0.70
N VAL A 43 -7.06 7.32 1.88
CA VAL A 43 -8.11 6.62 2.63
C VAL A 43 -9.32 6.36 1.73
N LYS A 44 -9.69 7.33 0.88
CA LYS A 44 -10.76 7.18 -0.09
C LYS A 44 -10.48 6.07 -1.11
N ALA A 45 -9.30 6.04 -1.72
CA ALA A 45 -8.96 5.02 -2.72
C ALA A 45 -8.94 3.61 -2.13
N ILE A 46 -8.40 3.44 -0.92
CA ILE A 46 -8.47 2.18 -0.19
C ILE A 46 -9.94 1.79 0.07
N ARG A 47 -10.76 2.75 0.49
CA ARG A 47 -12.17 2.50 0.77
C ARG A 47 -12.95 2.11 -0.48
N ASP A 48 -12.77 2.83 -1.58
CA ASP A 48 -13.34 2.50 -2.89
C ASP A 48 -12.92 1.09 -3.32
N ALA A 49 -11.63 0.78 -3.21
CA ALA A 49 -11.08 -0.53 -3.60
C ALA A 49 -11.57 -1.70 -2.74
N ASN A 50 -11.98 -1.45 -1.48
CA ASN A 50 -12.45 -2.47 -0.55
C ASN A 50 -13.95 -2.38 -0.23
N GLY A 51 -14.69 -1.46 -0.87
CA GLY A 51 -16.10 -1.19 -0.55
C GLY A 51 -16.35 -0.71 0.89
N LEU A 52 -15.38 -0.07 1.53
CA LEU A 52 -15.48 0.36 2.93
C LEU A 52 -16.21 1.70 3.06
N THR A 53 -17.34 1.70 3.78
CA THR A 53 -18.13 2.90 4.07
C THR A 53 -17.51 3.80 5.14
N ASN A 54 -16.49 3.31 5.87
CA ASN A 54 -15.78 4.10 6.85
C ASN A 54 -14.30 3.72 6.93
N ALA A 55 -13.47 4.54 7.59
CA ALA A 55 -12.04 4.27 7.78
C ALA A 55 -11.76 3.27 8.93
N ASN A 56 -12.77 2.53 9.38
CA ASN A 56 -12.65 1.58 10.47
C ASN A 56 -12.09 0.25 9.95
N ILE A 57 -10.91 -0.11 10.41
CA ILE A 57 -10.23 -1.37 10.07
C ILE A 57 -9.87 -2.13 11.33
N ARG A 58 -9.81 -3.45 11.20
CA ARG A 58 -9.44 -4.34 12.29
C ARG A 58 -8.08 -4.98 12.02
N PRO A 59 -7.27 -5.21 13.06
CA PRO A 59 -6.08 -6.04 12.91
C PRO A 59 -6.43 -7.44 12.37
N GLY A 60 -5.61 -7.95 11.47
CA GLY A 60 -5.85 -9.19 10.71
C GLY A 60 -6.75 -9.00 9.48
N GLN A 61 -7.26 -7.79 9.22
CA GLN A 61 -8.05 -7.51 8.04
C GLN A 61 -7.14 -7.34 6.82
N LYS A 62 -7.45 -8.06 5.74
CA LYS A 62 -6.76 -7.93 4.46
C LYS A 62 -7.40 -6.81 3.66
N LEU A 63 -6.63 -5.78 3.35
CA LEU A 63 -7.04 -4.64 2.54
C LEU A 63 -6.31 -4.64 1.20
N ILE A 64 -7.07 -4.37 0.14
CA ILE A 64 -6.53 -4.07 -1.17
C ILE A 64 -6.17 -2.58 -1.20
N ILE A 65 -4.88 -2.29 -1.10
CA ILE A 65 -4.36 -0.93 -1.17
C ILE A 65 -4.11 -0.60 -2.64
N SER A 66 -5.14 -0.13 -3.32
CA SER A 66 -4.99 0.44 -4.66
C SER A 66 -4.43 1.85 -4.56
N LYS A 67 -3.21 2.05 -5.06
CA LYS A 67 -2.69 3.37 -5.42
C LYS A 67 -3.57 3.86 -6.57
N PRO A 68 -4.32 4.96 -6.43
CA PRO A 68 -4.95 5.57 -7.58
C PRO A 68 -3.81 5.95 -8.54
N ALA A 69 -3.75 5.28 -9.69
CA ALA A 69 -2.74 5.55 -10.70
C ALA A 69 -2.94 6.92 -11.37
N ALA A 70 -4.02 7.64 -11.05
CA ALA A 70 -4.32 8.95 -11.58
C ALA A 70 -4.98 9.81 -10.50
N ALA A 71 -4.19 10.68 -9.89
CA ALA A 71 -4.64 11.99 -9.44
C ALA A 71 -3.52 12.94 -9.83
N GLU A 72 -3.48 13.21 -11.14
CA GLU A 72 -2.84 14.39 -11.71
C GLU A 72 -3.63 15.64 -11.29
#